data_AF-A0A2T0GTD4-F1
#
_entry.id   AF-A0A2T0GTD4-F1
#
_cell.length_a   1.000
_cell.length_b   1.000
_cell.length_c   1.000
_cell.angle_alpha   90.00
_cell.angle_beta   90.00
_cell.angle_gamma   90.00
#
_symmetry.space_group_name_H-M   'P 1'
#
loop_
_entity.id
_entity.type
_entity.pdbx_description
1 polymer ?
#
loop_
_entity_poly.entity_id
_entity_poly.type
_entity_poly.pdbx_seq_one_letter_code
_entity_poly.pdbx_strand_id
1 'polypeptide(L)'
;MTSSLENHPEDTATPQPLCDEPEFAELLTGLVADTAPTLFAVVQEYGSRIDARVAAWGLAFEDHAEVVAVDRTLHMRLRRPENALRRFTVRPHVRTRLVWFDPAARTHPDDRTD
;
A
#
# COMPACT_ATOMS: atom_id res chain seq x y z
N MET A 1 -14.45 -60.19 13.30
CA MET A 1 -15.06 -59.02 12.63
C MET A 1 -14.34 -57.76 13.13
N THR A 2 -14.27 -56.74 12.29
CA THR A 2 -13.47 -55.49 12.33
C THR A 2 -12.01 -55.70 11.88
N SER A 3 -11.77 -55.85 10.59
CA SER A 3 -11.71 -54.82 9.52
C SER A 3 -10.32 -54.20 9.43
N SER A 4 -9.71 -54.48 8.29
CA SER A 4 -8.49 -53.88 7.76
C SER A 4 -8.44 -52.38 8.01
N LEU A 5 -7.38 -51.91 8.65
CA LEU A 5 -6.96 -50.53 8.51
C LEU A 5 -6.24 -50.46 7.17
N GLU A 6 -6.98 -50.07 6.14
CA GLU A 6 -6.45 -49.75 4.82
C GLU A 6 -5.33 -48.72 5.00
N ASN A 7 -4.12 -49.07 4.54
CA ASN A 7 -3.01 -48.13 4.39
C ASN A 7 -3.48 -47.01 3.44
N HIS A 8 -3.97 -45.91 4.00
CA HIS A 8 -4.01 -44.64 3.30
C HIS A 8 -2.55 -44.19 3.20
N PRO A 9 -1.95 -44.09 2.00
CA PRO A 9 -0.63 -43.49 1.90
C PRO A 9 -0.80 -42.05 2.36
N GLU A 10 -0.32 -41.76 3.58
CA GLU A 10 -0.08 -40.39 3.99
C GLU A 10 0.74 -39.75 2.88
N ASP A 11 0.19 -38.69 2.30
CA ASP A 11 0.85 -37.85 1.31
C ASP A 11 2.01 -37.13 2.00
N THR A 12 3.07 -37.89 2.32
CA THR A 12 4.34 -37.42 2.87
C THR A 12 5.26 -36.94 1.75
N ALA A 13 4.69 -36.45 0.65
CA ALA A 13 5.47 -35.77 -0.36
C ALA A 13 5.92 -34.43 0.22
N THR A 14 7.17 -34.38 0.68
CA THR A 14 7.86 -33.10 0.90
C THR A 14 7.62 -32.22 -0.32
N PRO A 15 7.10 -30.98 -0.16
CA PRO A 15 6.81 -30.12 -1.31
C PRO A 15 8.06 -30.00 -2.16
N GLN A 16 7.99 -30.49 -3.40
CA GLN A 16 9.08 -30.31 -4.36
C GLN A 16 9.12 -28.81 -4.71
N PRO A 17 10.32 -28.20 -4.83
CA PRO A 17 10.46 -26.83 -5.30
C PRO A 17 9.77 -26.68 -6.66
N LEU A 18 9.02 -25.60 -6.83
CA LEU A 18 8.30 -25.31 -8.08
C LEU A 18 9.26 -25.10 -9.27
N CYS A 19 10.43 -24.53 -8.99
CA CYS A 19 11.47 -24.20 -9.94
C CYS A 19 12.82 -24.01 -9.22
N ASP A 20 13.86 -23.74 -9.99
CA ASP A 20 15.18 -23.40 -9.46
C ASP A 20 15.19 -21.97 -8.87
N GLU A 21 16.12 -21.70 -7.95
CA GLU A 21 16.25 -20.42 -7.24
C GLU A 21 16.16 -19.15 -8.12
N PRO A 22 16.86 -19.03 -9.26
CA PRO A 22 16.78 -17.81 -10.07
C PRO A 22 15.38 -17.61 -10.69
N GLU A 23 14.73 -18.68 -11.12
CA GLU A 23 13.36 -18.61 -11.67
C GLU A 23 12.37 -18.24 -10.56
N PHE A 24 12.54 -18.79 -9.37
CA PHE A 24 11.72 -18.43 -8.22
C PHE A 24 11.88 -16.96 -7.82
N ALA A 25 13.10 -16.42 -7.87
CA ALA A 25 13.36 -15.00 -7.60
C ALA A 25 12.68 -14.06 -8.62
N GLU A 26 12.62 -14.45 -9.90
CA GLU A 26 11.87 -13.70 -10.93
C GLU A 26 10.36 -13.72 -10.64
N LEU A 27 9.81 -14.89 -10.28
CA LEU A 27 8.41 -15.02 -9.87
C LEU A 27 8.08 -14.16 -8.64
N LEU A 28 8.97 -14.13 -7.64
CA LEU A 28 8.81 -13.25 -6.47
C LEU A 28 8.81 -11.77 -6.85
N THR A 29 9.67 -11.37 -7.80
CA THR A 29 9.71 -9.99 -8.28
C THR A 29 8.41 -9.61 -8.96
N GLY A 30 7.85 -10.49 -9.80
CA GLY A 30 6.54 -10.30 -10.43
C GLY A 30 5.43 -10.20 -9.38
N LEU A 31 5.39 -11.12 -8.42
CA LEU A 31 4.40 -11.12 -7.34
C LEU A 31 4.43 -9.83 -6.52
N VAL A 32 5.63 -9.36 -6.15
CA VAL A 32 5.79 -8.10 -5.40
C VAL A 32 5.32 -6.92 -6.24
N ALA A 33 5.63 -6.88 -7.55
CA ALA A 33 5.19 -5.82 -8.44
C ALA A 33 3.66 -5.80 -8.59
N ASP A 34 3.02 -6.97 -8.73
CA ASP A 34 1.58 -7.10 -8.92
C ASP A 34 0.79 -6.76 -7.64
N THR A 35 1.38 -7.01 -6.48
CA THR A 35 0.73 -6.80 -5.17
C THR A 35 1.20 -5.51 -4.47
N ALA A 36 2.09 -4.74 -5.10
CA ALA A 36 2.67 -3.54 -4.52
C ALA A 36 1.56 -2.52 -4.18
N PRO A 37 1.43 -2.11 -2.91
CA PRO A 37 0.47 -1.07 -2.57
C PRO A 37 0.88 0.27 -3.18
N THR A 38 -0.11 1.03 -3.64
CA THR A 38 0.15 2.38 -4.13
C THR A 38 0.22 3.35 -2.95
N LEU A 39 1.34 4.07 -2.83
CA LEU A 39 1.51 5.08 -1.79
C LEU A 39 0.71 6.34 -2.13
N PHE A 40 0.07 6.94 -1.14
CA PHE A 40 -0.59 8.24 -1.27
C PHE A 40 -0.36 9.11 -0.03
N ALA A 41 -0.51 10.41 -0.21
CA ALA A 41 -0.46 11.41 0.85
C ALA A 41 -1.83 12.07 1.01
N VAL A 42 -2.21 12.32 2.25
CA VAL A 42 -3.33 13.19 2.61
C VAL A 42 -2.77 14.57 2.92
N VAL A 43 -3.06 15.54 2.06
CA VAL A 43 -2.57 16.92 2.17
C VAL A 43 -3.68 17.82 2.69
N GLN A 44 -3.35 18.63 3.71
CA GLN A 44 -4.21 19.71 4.20
C GLN A 44 -3.72 21.04 3.66
N GLU A 45 -4.57 21.74 2.93
CA GLU A 45 -4.36 23.10 2.43
C GLU A 45 -4.95 24.12 3.42
N TYR A 46 -4.14 25.11 3.81
CA TYR A 46 -4.48 26.20 4.72
C TYR A 46 -4.57 27.51 3.94
N GLY A 47 -5.76 28.11 3.89
CA GLY A 47 -6.03 29.20 2.96
C GLY A 47 -6.00 28.70 1.51
N SER A 48 -6.66 29.40 0.59
CA SER A 48 -6.66 28.95 -0.81
C SER A 48 -5.26 29.09 -1.42
N ARG A 49 -4.48 27.99 -1.45
CA ARG A 49 -3.12 27.91 -2.02
C ARG A 49 -2.08 28.78 -1.30
N ILE A 50 -2.27 29.03 -0.01
CA ILE A 50 -1.31 29.82 0.79
C ILE A 50 -0.29 28.89 1.44
N ASP A 51 -0.74 27.79 2.01
CA ASP A 51 0.12 26.81 2.68
C ASP A 51 -0.48 25.40 2.56
N ALA A 52 0.36 24.38 2.58
CA ALA A 52 -0.03 22.98 2.52
C ALA A 52 0.92 22.10 3.32
N ARG A 53 0.36 21.12 4.03
CA ARG A 53 1.16 20.11 4.74
C ARG A 53 0.63 18.71 4.52
N VAL A 54 1.53 17.74 4.54
CA VAL A 54 1.14 16.32 4.61
C VAL A 54 0.65 16.03 6.03
N ALA A 55 -0.64 15.71 6.15
CA ALA A 55 -1.25 15.34 7.42
C ALA A 55 -1.09 13.83 7.71
N ALA A 56 -1.13 13.01 6.67
CA ALA A 56 -0.97 11.57 6.76
C ALA A 56 -0.41 10.96 5.47
N TRP A 57 0.17 9.78 5.63
CA TRP A 57 0.54 8.89 4.53
C TRP A 57 -0.36 7.67 4.54
N GLY A 58 -0.62 7.10 3.37
CA GLY A 58 -1.36 5.86 3.28
C GLY A 58 -0.87 4.95 2.16
N LEU A 59 -1.08 3.66 2.37
CA LEU A 59 -0.83 2.59 1.43
C LEU A 59 -2.19 2.07 0.96
N ALA A 60 -2.45 2.14 -0.35
CA ALA A 60 -3.63 1.55 -0.95
C ALA A 60 -3.30 0.17 -1.48
N PHE A 61 -3.84 -0.85 -0.82
CA PHE A 61 -3.89 -2.22 -1.29
C PHE A 61 -5.14 -2.42 -2.17
N GLU A 62 -5.24 -3.57 -2.81
CA GLU A 62 -6.37 -3.92 -3.67
C GLU A 62 -7.70 -3.95 -2.90
N ASP A 63 -7.71 -4.44 -1.65
CA ASP A 63 -8.91 -4.65 -0.84
C ASP A 63 -9.14 -3.55 0.23
N HIS A 64 -8.08 -2.82 0.61
CA HIS A 64 -8.13 -1.83 1.68
C HIS A 64 -7.05 -0.76 1.57
N ALA A 65 -7.14 0.27 2.39
CA ALA A 65 -6.09 1.26 2.57
C ALA A 65 -5.69 1.35 4.04
N GLU A 66 -4.41 1.44 4.31
CA GLU A 66 -3.88 1.77 5.64
C GLU A 66 -3.38 3.21 5.63
N VAL A 67 -3.69 3.96 6.69
CA VAL A 67 -3.35 5.39 6.79
C VAL A 67 -2.74 5.67 8.15
N VAL A 68 -1.57 6.31 8.14
CA VAL A 68 -0.81 6.74 9.31
C VAL A 68 -0.67 8.26 9.29
N ALA A 69 -1.14 8.92 10.34
CA ALA A 69 -0.93 10.36 10.51
C ALA A 69 0.53 10.68 10.84
N VAL A 70 1.06 11.78 10.28
CA VAL A 70 2.46 12.18 10.47
C VAL A 70 2.77 12.52 11.94
N ASP A 71 1.76 13.06 12.64
CA ASP A 71 1.84 13.35 14.07
C ASP A 71 1.71 12.10 14.97
N ARG A 72 1.62 10.90 14.37
CA ARG A 72 1.47 9.60 15.04
C ARG A 72 0.22 9.49 15.91
N THR A 73 -0.72 10.42 15.80
CA THR A 73 -1.95 10.42 16.61
C THR A 73 -2.95 9.37 16.13
N LEU A 74 -2.77 8.86 14.91
CA LEU A 74 -3.79 8.06 14.24
C LEU A 74 -3.17 7.05 13.29
N HIS A 75 -3.60 5.80 13.45
CA HIS A 75 -3.41 4.73 12.49
C HIS A 75 -4.77 4.07 12.23
N MET A 76 -5.14 3.89 10.97
CA MET A 76 -6.43 3.28 10.63
C MET A 76 -6.39 2.45 9.35
N ARG A 77 -7.24 1.41 9.34
CA ARG A 77 -7.59 0.65 8.15
C ARG A 77 -8.93 1.16 7.60
N LEU A 78 -8.98 1.38 6.29
CA LEU A 78 -10.13 1.89 5.56
C LEU A 78 -10.45 0.96 4.38
N ARG A 79 -11.72 0.87 4.00
CA ARG A 79 -12.10 0.09 2.80
C ARG A 79 -11.72 0.75 1.48
N ARG A 80 -11.53 2.07 1.49
CA ARG A 80 -11.14 2.88 0.33
C ARG A 80 -10.30 4.06 0.78
N PRO A 81 -9.29 4.47 0.00
CA PRO A 81 -8.36 5.54 0.38
C PRO A 81 -9.05 6.90 0.55
N GLU A 82 -10.11 7.20 -0.21
CA GLU A 82 -10.86 8.47 -0.14
C GLU A 82 -11.56 8.66 1.22
N ASN A 83 -11.86 7.57 1.93
CA ASN A 83 -12.46 7.65 3.26
C ASN A 83 -11.55 8.35 4.28
N ALA A 84 -10.24 8.42 4.01
CA ALA A 84 -9.29 9.14 4.84
C ALA A 84 -9.61 10.64 4.87
N LEU A 85 -10.05 11.22 3.75
CA LEU A 85 -10.29 12.65 3.62
C LEU A 85 -11.29 13.16 4.66
N ARG A 86 -12.39 12.43 4.86
CA ARG A 86 -13.41 12.76 5.87
C ARG A 86 -12.86 12.86 7.30
N ARG A 87 -11.76 12.17 7.61
CA ARG A 87 -11.16 12.19 8.95
C ARG A 87 -10.16 13.32 9.13
N PHE A 88 -9.50 13.74 8.06
CA PHE A 88 -8.54 14.83 8.08
C PHE A 88 -9.13 16.20 7.73
N THR A 89 -10.41 16.26 7.32
CA THR A 89 -11.17 17.52 7.24
C THR A 89 -11.61 17.95 8.65
N VAL A 90 -10.71 18.60 9.39
CA VAL A 90 -10.94 19.00 10.79
C VAL A 90 -11.64 20.36 10.91
N ARG A 91 -11.55 21.23 9.88
CA ARG A 91 -12.06 22.61 9.93
C ARG A 91 -12.73 23.02 8.60
N PRO A 92 -13.77 23.87 8.61
CA PRO A 92 -14.45 24.31 7.38
C PRO A 92 -13.55 25.05 6.37
N HIS A 93 -12.46 25.64 6.87
CA HIS A 93 -11.51 26.43 6.08
C HIS A 93 -10.28 25.64 5.61
N VAL A 94 -10.18 24.36 5.96
CA VAL A 94 -9.08 23.48 5.57
C VAL A 94 -9.58 22.55 4.49
N ARG A 95 -8.96 22.62 3.30
CA ARG A 95 -9.25 21.67 2.22
C ARG A 95 -8.32 20.48 2.34
N THR A 96 -8.88 19.28 2.25
CA THR A 96 -8.09 18.05 2.28
C THR A 96 -8.08 17.43 0.89
N ARG A 97 -6.91 17.01 0.41
CA ARG A 97 -6.75 16.33 -0.88
C ARG A 97 -5.97 15.05 -0.70
N LEU A 98 -6.31 14.05 -1.52
CA LEU A 98 -5.54 12.84 -1.67
C LEU A 98 -4.65 13.00 -2.89
N VAL A 99 -3.35 12.79 -2.71
CA VAL A 99 -2.35 12.88 -3.77
C VAL A 99 -1.63 11.55 -3.84
N TRP A 100 -1.73 10.86 -4.97
CA TRP A 100 -1.00 9.63 -5.22
C TRP A 100 0.49 9.94 -5.36
N PHE A 101 1.33 9.17 -4.69
CA PHE A 101 2.77 9.28 -4.84
C PHE A 101 3.17 8.56 -6.13
N ASP A 102 3.69 9.33 -7.07
CA ASP A 102 4.32 8.79 -8.26
C ASP A 102 5.84 8.89 -8.08
N PRO A 103 6.57 7.76 -7.98
CA PRO A 103 8.01 7.76 -7.83
C PRO A 103 8.75 8.37 -9.03
N ALA A 104 8.13 8.36 -10.23
CA ALA A 104 8.67 8.98 -11.45
C ALA A 104 8.36 10.49 -11.53
N ALA A 105 7.33 10.96 -10.82
CA ALA A 105 7.00 12.37 -10.70
C ALA A 105 7.94 13.16 -9.76
N ARG A 106 9.03 12.54 -9.28
CA ARG A 106 10.17 13.29 -8.71
C ARG A 106 10.82 14.12 -9.82
N THR A 107 10.20 15.24 -10.17
CA THR A 107 10.77 16.20 -11.11
C THR A 107 11.94 16.90 -10.43
N HIS A 108 13.13 16.38 -10.75
CA HIS A 108 14.22 17.12 -11.37
C HIS A 108 14.35 18.60 -10.94
N PRO A 109 15.21 18.93 -9.97
CA PRO A 109 15.56 20.31 -9.68
C PRO A 109 16.47 20.99 -10.73
N ASP A 110 16.76 20.37 -11.88
CA ASP A 110 17.77 20.89 -12.83
C ASP A 110 17.30 20.90 -14.30
N ASP A 111 16.21 21.58 -14.60
CA ASP A 111 15.99 22.11 -15.96
C ASP A 111 15.80 23.63 -15.87
N ARG A 112 16.83 24.29 -15.32
CA ARG A 112 17.05 25.73 -15.51
C ARG A 112 18.30 25.90 -16.36
N THR A 113 18.09 25.87 -17.67
CA THR A 113 19.05 26.32 -18.67
C THR A 113 19.30 27.82 -18.53
N ASP A 114 20.55 28.20 -18.24
CA ASP A 114 21.34 29.17 -19.02
C ASP A 114 22.84 28.98 -18.72
#